data_AF-A0A7G6WKS4-F1
#
_entry.id   AF-A0A7G6WKS4-F1
#
_cell.length_a   1.000
_cell.length_b   1.000
_cell.length_c   1.000
_cell.angle_alpha   90.00
_cell.angle_beta   90.00
_cell.angle_gamma   90.00
#
_symmetry.space_group_name_H-M   'P 1'
#
loop_
_entity.id
_entity.type
_entity.pdbx_description
1 polymer ?
#
loop_
_entity_poly.entity_id
_entity_poly.type
_entity_poly.pdbx_seq_one_letter_code
_entity_poly.pdbx_strand_id
1 'polypeptide(L)'
;MLDGQGNSGTAPAYAAALEALYSVSYAVKFASKHSGRDYAVGPLEGLWTADDPDAFTRGEMEDWKWTMMIPQPGWIRAGEVQDGIAKAATRHVPGLDLLRLEILDDGLSTSVGSHRKSSKPSCANPCDGSERFRAGTRELLLARRGIHWLGSAVWLN
;
A
#
# COMPACT_ATOMS: atom_id res chain seq x y z
N MET A 1 -1.79 -8.50 -0.20
CA MET A 1 -2.76 -7.53 -0.75
C MET A 1 -4.16 -7.98 -0.35
N LEU A 2 -5.08 -7.04 -0.17
CA LEU A 2 -6.48 -7.30 0.19
C LEU A 2 -7.37 -6.21 -0.40
N ASP A 3 -8.50 -6.60 -0.98
CA ASP A 3 -9.44 -5.68 -1.62
C ASP A 3 -10.64 -5.39 -0.73
N GLY A 4 -11.28 -4.25 -0.95
CA GLY A 4 -12.54 -3.90 -0.34
C GLY A 4 -13.21 -2.72 -1.01
N GLN A 5 -14.31 -2.28 -0.42
CA GLN A 5 -15.14 -1.18 -0.92
C GLN A 5 -15.56 -0.29 0.24
N GLY A 6 -15.91 0.95 -0.11
CA GLY A 6 -16.51 1.93 0.77
C GLY A 6 -15.48 2.84 1.40
N ASN A 7 -15.99 3.74 2.23
CA ASN A 7 -15.19 4.78 2.85
C ASN A 7 -14.12 4.19 3.78
N SER A 8 -12.84 4.38 3.44
CA SER A 8 -11.70 3.89 4.23
C SER A 8 -11.62 4.49 5.65
N GLY A 9 -12.35 5.57 5.94
CA GLY A 9 -12.43 6.15 7.29
C GLY A 9 -13.44 5.46 8.21
N THR A 10 -14.43 4.75 7.66
CA THR A 10 -15.57 4.24 8.44
C THR A 10 -15.89 2.77 8.18
N ALA A 11 -15.48 2.20 7.04
CA ALA A 11 -15.78 0.84 6.66
C ALA A 11 -15.06 -0.16 7.58
N PRO A 12 -15.78 -1.07 8.28
CA PRO A 12 -15.15 -2.10 9.11
C PRO A 12 -14.21 -3.02 8.32
N ALA A 13 -14.53 -3.24 7.03
CA ALA A 13 -13.68 -4.01 6.12
C ALA A 13 -12.28 -3.41 5.94
N TYR A 14 -12.15 -2.08 6.00
CA TYR A 14 -10.86 -1.41 5.89
C TYR A 14 -9.98 -1.66 7.12
N ALA A 15 -10.56 -1.55 8.32
CA ALA A 15 -9.88 -1.88 9.57
C ALA A 15 -9.43 -3.35 9.60
N ALA A 16 -10.31 -4.27 9.18
CA ALA A 16 -9.96 -5.69 9.06
C ALA A 16 -8.82 -5.94 8.06
N ALA A 17 -8.81 -5.22 6.93
CA ALA A 17 -7.74 -5.31 5.93
C ALA A 17 -6.37 -4.92 6.51
N LEU A 18 -6.32 -3.79 7.22
CA LEU A 18 -5.12 -3.31 7.91
C LEU A 18 -4.62 -4.33 8.94
N GLU A 19 -5.54 -4.84 9.77
CA GLU A 19 -5.22 -5.81 10.81
C GLU A 19 -4.63 -7.09 10.22
N ALA A 20 -5.26 -7.64 9.16
CA ALA A 20 -4.76 -8.80 8.44
C ALA A 20 -3.36 -8.56 7.84
N LEU A 21 -3.18 -7.46 7.11
CA LEU A 21 -1.93 -7.14 6.42
C LEU A 21 -0.77 -6.98 7.41
N TYR A 22 -0.96 -6.24 8.50
CA TYR A 22 0.10 -6.06 9.50
C TYR A 22 0.36 -7.35 10.29
N SER A 23 -0.68 -8.08 10.68
CA SER A 23 -0.52 -9.34 11.42
C SER A 23 0.33 -10.33 10.64
N VAL A 24 0.04 -10.53 9.35
CA VAL A 24 0.81 -11.42 8.48
C VAL A 24 2.20 -10.85 8.23
N SER A 25 2.34 -9.57 7.90
CA SER A 25 3.65 -8.96 7.59
C SER A 25 4.63 -9.06 8.75
N TYR A 26 4.19 -8.85 9.99
CA TYR A 26 5.03 -9.01 11.17
C TYR A 26 5.33 -10.49 11.48
N ALA A 27 4.36 -11.39 11.28
CA ALA A 27 4.60 -12.82 11.43
C ALA A 27 5.72 -13.31 10.49
N VAL A 28 5.66 -12.92 9.21
CA VAL A 28 6.68 -13.24 8.19
C VAL A 28 8.01 -12.59 8.54
N LYS A 29 8.03 -11.30 8.93
CA LYS A 29 9.25 -10.61 9.37
C LYS A 29 9.96 -11.37 10.48
N PHE A 30 9.24 -11.77 11.53
CA PHE A 30 9.85 -12.46 12.65
C PHE A 30 10.35 -13.86 12.30
N ALA A 31 9.64 -14.58 11.42
CA ALA A 31 10.12 -15.86 10.89
C ALA A 31 11.41 -15.68 10.08
N SER A 32 11.43 -14.73 9.13
CA SER A 32 12.61 -14.41 8.33
C SER A 32 13.82 -14.01 9.19
N LYS A 33 13.58 -13.18 10.22
CA LYS A 33 14.62 -12.79 11.18
C LYS A 33 15.19 -14.01 11.91
N HIS A 34 14.34 -14.95 12.32
CA HIS A 34 14.78 -16.19 12.97
C HIS A 34 15.60 -17.08 12.02
N SER A 35 15.27 -17.05 10.73
CA SER A 35 16.04 -17.72 9.66
C SER A 35 17.29 -16.95 9.20
N GLY A 36 17.67 -15.87 9.89
CA GLY A 36 18.92 -15.14 9.65
C GLY A 36 18.83 -13.96 8.67
N ARG A 37 17.63 -13.55 8.24
CA ARG A 37 17.42 -12.40 7.34
C ARG A 37 16.38 -11.44 7.92
N ASP A 38 16.83 -10.37 8.58
CA ASP A 38 15.94 -9.33 9.11
C ASP A 38 15.61 -8.28 8.03
N TYR A 39 14.43 -7.67 8.14
CA TYR A 39 14.00 -6.56 7.28
C TYR A 39 12.98 -5.67 8.00
N ALA A 40 12.86 -4.42 7.56
CA ALA A 40 11.78 -3.54 8.00
C ALA A 40 10.49 -3.86 7.24
N VAL A 41 9.36 -3.93 7.93
CA VAL A 41 8.05 -4.03 7.26
C VAL A 41 7.88 -2.77 6.40
N GLY A 42 7.50 -2.94 5.14
CA GLY A 42 7.29 -1.84 4.21
C GLY A 42 6.16 -0.90 4.64
N PRO A 43 6.07 0.30 4.04
CA PRO A 43 4.94 1.18 4.27
C PRO A 43 3.64 0.52 3.80
N LEU A 44 2.52 0.93 4.39
CA LEU A 44 1.21 0.61 3.85
C LEU A 44 1.01 1.38 2.54
N GLU A 45 0.58 0.67 1.52
CA GLU A 45 0.23 1.22 0.22
C GLU A 45 -1.24 0.91 -0.07
N GLY A 46 -1.89 1.82 -0.78
CA GLY A 46 -3.30 1.72 -1.16
C GLY A 46 -3.51 2.11 -2.61
N LEU A 47 -4.37 1.39 -3.30
CA LEU A 47 -4.90 1.75 -4.60
C LEU A 47 -6.39 2.04 -4.46
N TRP A 48 -6.89 3.05 -5.15
CA TRP A 48 -8.32 3.41 -5.18
C TRP A 48 -8.84 3.42 -6.61
N THR A 49 -10.01 2.84 -6.81
CA THR A 49 -10.73 2.76 -8.08
C THR A 49 -12.23 2.93 -7.83
N ALA A 50 -13.00 3.20 -8.86
CA ALA A 50 -14.46 3.21 -8.81
C ALA A 50 -14.99 2.74 -10.17
N ASP A 51 -16.19 2.17 -10.22
CA ASP A 51 -16.80 1.78 -11.49
C ASP A 51 -17.16 3.02 -12.33
N ASP A 52 -17.64 4.06 -11.66
CA ASP A 52 -17.77 5.40 -12.22
C ASP A 52 -16.61 6.30 -11.73
N PRO A 53 -15.69 6.74 -12.61
CA PRO A 53 -14.61 7.65 -12.24
C PRO A 53 -15.09 8.99 -11.64
N ASP A 54 -16.30 9.44 -12.01
CA ASP A 54 -16.84 10.69 -11.49
C ASP A 54 -17.22 10.60 -10.01
N ALA A 55 -17.33 9.38 -9.44
CA ALA A 55 -17.56 9.15 -8.01
C ALA A 55 -16.47 9.78 -7.12
N PHE A 56 -15.24 9.89 -7.62
CA PHE A 56 -14.15 10.58 -6.92
C PHE A 56 -14.39 12.09 -6.81
N THR A 57 -14.95 12.68 -7.87
CA THR A 57 -15.19 14.13 -7.94
C THR A 57 -16.47 14.50 -7.18
N ARG A 58 -17.48 13.61 -7.19
CA ARG A 58 -18.72 13.77 -6.42
C ARG A 58 -18.56 13.46 -4.93
N GLY A 59 -17.45 12.85 -4.52
CA GLY A 59 -17.20 12.48 -3.12
C GLY A 59 -18.05 11.30 -2.64
N GLU A 60 -18.45 10.41 -3.55
CA GLU A 60 -19.26 9.23 -3.28
C GLU A 60 -18.37 8.09 -2.75
N MET A 61 -17.83 8.28 -1.54
CA MET A 61 -16.81 7.39 -0.96
C MET A 61 -17.31 5.94 -0.77
N GLU A 62 -18.62 5.73 -0.70
CA GLU A 62 -19.22 4.39 -0.62
C GLU A 62 -19.03 3.57 -1.91
N ASP A 63 -18.88 4.25 -3.06
CA ASP A 63 -18.66 3.61 -4.36
C ASP A 63 -17.18 3.36 -4.66
N TRP A 64 -16.28 3.81 -3.79
CA TRP A 64 -14.86 3.63 -3.96
C TRP A 64 -14.47 2.19 -3.62
N LYS A 65 -13.73 1.56 -4.52
CA LYS A 65 -13.05 0.28 -4.32
C LYS A 65 -11.59 0.54 -3.99
N TRP A 66 -11.04 -0.26 -3.12
CA TRP A 66 -9.66 -0.11 -2.70
C TRP A 66 -8.92 -1.43 -2.60
N THR A 67 -7.61 -1.40 -2.83
CA THR A 67 -6.70 -2.52 -2.58
C THR A 67 -5.60 -2.04 -1.66
N MET A 68 -5.50 -2.66 -0.48
CA MET A 68 -4.44 -2.37 0.49
C MET A 68 -3.32 -3.40 0.39
N MET A 69 -2.08 -2.96 0.55
CA MET A 69 -0.90 -3.82 0.41
C MET A 69 0.28 -3.35 1.26
N ILE A 70 1.16 -4.32 1.57
CA ILE A 70 2.45 -4.08 2.21
C ILE A 70 3.49 -4.86 1.39
N PRO A 71 4.50 -4.19 0.80
CA PRO A 71 5.49 -4.84 -0.04
C PRO A 71 6.34 -5.80 0.79
N GLN A 72 6.61 -6.99 0.23
CA GLN A 72 7.50 -7.98 0.81
C GLN A 72 8.84 -8.00 0.06
N PRO A 73 9.97 -8.26 0.74
CA PRO A 73 11.24 -8.46 0.06
C PRO A 73 11.18 -9.63 -0.93
N GLY A 74 11.90 -9.53 -2.05
CA GLY A 74 11.84 -10.52 -3.14
C GLY A 74 12.32 -11.94 -2.81
N TRP A 75 12.81 -12.19 -1.59
CA TRP A 75 13.13 -13.54 -1.12
C TRP A 75 12.00 -14.21 -0.33
N ILE A 76 11.00 -13.45 0.12
CA ILE A 76 9.79 -13.98 0.74
C ILE A 76 8.95 -14.60 -0.36
N ARG A 77 8.56 -15.87 -0.21
CA ARG A 77 7.72 -16.58 -1.16
C ARG A 77 6.37 -16.89 -0.53
N ALA A 78 5.52 -17.56 -1.33
CA ALA A 78 4.19 -17.93 -0.91
C ALA A 78 4.20 -18.78 0.37
N GLY A 79 5.16 -19.69 0.52
CA GLY A 79 5.26 -20.56 1.71
C GLY A 79 5.39 -19.77 3.00
N GLU A 80 6.32 -18.82 3.07
CA GLU A 80 6.52 -17.98 4.26
C GLU A 80 5.28 -17.14 4.57
N VAL A 81 4.57 -16.66 3.53
CA VAL A 81 3.32 -15.92 3.71
C VAL A 81 2.20 -16.81 4.22
N GLN A 82 2.06 -18.04 3.70
CA GLN A 82 1.07 -19.01 4.21
C GLN A 82 1.32 -19.37 5.67
N ASP A 83 2.57 -19.55 6.07
CA ASP A 83 2.95 -19.76 7.47
C ASP A 83 2.59 -18.54 8.33
N GLY A 84 2.79 -17.33 7.79
CA GLY A 84 2.38 -16.08 8.41
C GLY A 84 0.87 -15.98 8.61
N ILE A 85 0.08 -16.38 7.61
CA ILE A 85 -1.39 -16.46 7.68
C ILE A 85 -1.82 -17.47 8.73
N ALA A 86 -1.26 -18.68 8.71
CA ALA A 86 -1.57 -19.72 9.69
C ALA A 86 -1.28 -19.25 11.13
N LYS A 87 -0.16 -18.54 11.33
CA LYS A 87 0.18 -17.93 12.62
C LYS A 87 -0.79 -16.83 13.03
N ALA A 88 -1.19 -15.95 12.12
CA ALA A 88 -2.18 -14.91 12.40
C ALA A 88 -3.56 -15.50 12.71
N ALA A 89 -3.94 -16.61 12.07
CA ALA A 89 -5.22 -17.28 12.29
C ALA A 89 -5.40 -17.77 13.73
N THR A 90 -4.31 -18.11 14.43
CA THR A 90 -4.34 -18.47 15.87
C THR A 90 -4.84 -17.34 16.79
N ARG A 91 -4.88 -16.11 16.28
CA ARG A 91 -5.33 -14.90 16.99
C ARG A 91 -6.70 -14.41 16.51
N HIS A 92 -7.40 -15.18 15.67
CA HIS A 92 -8.71 -14.84 15.12
C HIS A 92 -8.75 -13.49 14.37
N VAL A 93 -7.65 -13.15 13.69
CA VAL A 93 -7.57 -11.90 12.90
C VAL A 93 -8.58 -11.97 11.74
N PRO A 94 -9.46 -10.96 11.58
CA PRO A 94 -10.44 -10.93 10.48
C PRO A 94 -9.78 -10.71 9.12
N GLY A 95 -10.42 -11.17 8.04
CA GLY A 95 -10.00 -10.90 6.66
C GLY A 95 -8.76 -11.68 6.18
N LEU A 96 -8.24 -12.62 6.96
CA LEU A 96 -7.10 -13.45 6.56
C LEU A 96 -7.38 -14.31 5.31
N ASP A 97 -8.63 -14.74 5.14
CA ASP A 97 -9.12 -15.55 4.03
C ASP A 97 -9.11 -14.79 2.68
N LEU A 98 -9.11 -13.46 2.73
CA LEU A 98 -9.07 -12.58 1.56
C LEU A 98 -7.64 -12.15 1.19
N LEU A 99 -6.64 -12.47 2.04
CA LEU A 99 -5.28 -12.02 1.86
C LEU A 99 -4.56 -12.84 0.79
N ARG A 100 -3.94 -12.15 -0.18
CA ARG A 100 -3.15 -12.77 -1.25
C ARG A 100 -1.72 -12.22 -1.32
N LEU A 101 -0.77 -13.06 -1.71
CA LEU A 101 0.54 -12.63 -2.17
C LEU A 101 0.48 -12.49 -3.70
N GLU A 102 0.86 -11.32 -4.21
CA GLU A 102 0.80 -11.01 -5.65
C GLU A 102 2.03 -10.19 -6.04
N ILE A 103 2.49 -10.37 -7.28
CA ILE A 103 3.50 -9.51 -7.90
C ILE A 103 2.76 -8.36 -8.55
N LEU A 104 3.00 -7.14 -8.07
CA LEU A 104 2.47 -5.93 -8.69
C LEU A 104 3.52 -5.35 -9.63
N ASP A 105 3.17 -5.26 -10.91
CA ASP A 105 3.90 -4.51 -11.91
C ASP A 105 3.18 -3.16 -12.09
N ASP A 106 3.78 -2.08 -11.60
CA ASP A 106 3.21 -0.73 -11.67
C ASP A 106 3.39 -0.08 -13.06
N GLY A 107 4.14 -0.74 -13.96
CA GLY A 107 4.40 -0.27 -15.30
C GLY A 107 5.04 1.13 -15.32
N LEU A 108 4.73 1.91 -16.37
CA LEU A 108 5.15 3.31 -16.46
C LEU A 108 4.32 4.16 -15.51
N SER A 109 4.77 4.25 -14.27
CA SER A 109 4.20 5.10 -13.25
C SER A 109 5.03 6.39 -13.11
N THR A 110 4.37 7.50 -12.79
CA THR A 110 5.05 8.67 -12.21
C THR A 110 4.64 8.74 -10.75
N SER A 111 5.57 8.44 -9.85
CA SER A 111 5.35 8.74 -8.45
C SER A 111 5.66 10.21 -8.20
N VAL A 112 4.65 10.98 -7.79
CA VAL A 112 4.89 12.31 -7.25
C VAL A 112 5.25 12.16 -5.78
N GLY A 113 6.55 12.12 -5.50
CA GLY A 113 7.03 12.06 -4.12
C GLY A 113 6.89 13.43 -3.47
N SER A 114 5.96 13.60 -2.51
CA SER A 114 6.12 14.54 -1.37
C SER A 114 4.89 14.58 -0.45
N HIS A 115 5.11 14.26 0.83
CA HIS A 115 4.50 15.01 1.92
C HIS A 115 5.49 15.10 3.08
N ARG A 116 6.49 15.97 2.97
CA ARG A 116 7.22 16.40 4.17
C ARG A 116 6.22 17.25 4.95
N LYS A 117 5.75 16.80 6.12
CA LYS A 117 5.04 17.70 7.05
C LYS A 117 5.97 18.90 7.24
N SER A 118 5.57 20.05 6.74
CA SER A 118 6.17 21.31 7.12
C SER A 118 5.95 21.46 8.63
N SER A 119 6.93 21.07 9.44
CA SER A 119 7.18 21.83 10.65
C SER A 119 7.55 23.22 10.17
N LYS A 120 6.69 24.23 10.43
CA LYS A 120 6.88 25.63 10.02
C LYS A 120 8.38 25.99 9.96
N PRO A 121 8.96 26.22 8.77
CA PRO A 121 10.28 26.80 8.71
C PRO A 121 10.13 28.28 9.03
N SER A 122 10.64 28.71 10.18
CA SER A 122 10.94 30.12 10.41
C SER A 122 12.14 30.48 9.54
N CYS A 123 11.92 30.86 8.29
CA CYS A 123 12.95 31.49 7.46
C CYS A 123 12.29 32.49 6.50
N ALA A 124 12.79 33.73 6.53
CA ALA A 124 12.43 34.79 5.61
C ALA A 124 13.13 34.59 4.25
N ASN A 125 12.38 34.87 3.18
CA ASN A 125 12.71 34.92 1.75
C ASN A 125 12.65 33.63 0.89
N PRO A 126 12.21 33.75 -0.39
CA PRO A 126 11.93 32.61 -1.25
C PRO A 126 13.16 32.20 -2.08
N CYS A 127 13.45 30.89 -2.12
CA CYS A 127 14.34 30.31 -3.12
C CYS A 127 13.49 29.60 -4.18
N ASP A 128 13.65 30.07 -5.42
CA ASP A 128 13.20 29.45 -6.66
C ASP A 128 13.96 28.13 -6.90
N GLY A 129 13.27 27.10 -7.38
CA GLY A 129 13.80 25.74 -7.46
C GLY A 129 13.18 24.97 -8.63
N SER A 130 13.76 25.15 -9.82
CA SER A 130 13.48 24.29 -10.97
C SER A 130 14.71 23.41 -11.25
N GLU A 131 14.60 22.10 -11.02
CA GLU A 131 15.59 21.15 -11.49
C GLU A 131 14.91 19.88 -12.01
N ARG A 132 15.17 19.58 -13.29
CA ARG A 132 14.62 18.43 -14.03
C ARG A 132 15.39 17.16 -13.69
N PHE A 133 14.67 16.07 -13.40
CA PHE A 133 15.24 14.72 -13.30
C PHE A 133 15.00 13.89 -14.57
N ARG A 134 16.02 13.12 -14.96
CA ARG A 134 15.98 12.15 -16.07
C ARG A 134 15.45 10.79 -15.56
N ALA A 135 14.43 10.26 -16.22
CA ALA A 135 13.91 8.91 -16.01
C ALA A 135 14.77 7.85 -16.72
N GLY A 136 15.03 6.72 -16.04
CA GLY A 136 15.68 5.53 -16.60
C GLY A 136 14.65 4.50 -17.06
N THR A 137 14.67 4.19 -18.35
CA THR A 137 13.75 3.29 -19.07
C THR A 137 14.00 1.81 -18.76
N ARG A 138 12.94 1.02 -18.57
CA ARG A 138 12.89 -0.40 -18.99
C ARG A 138 11.55 -0.67 -19.69
N GLU A 139 11.65 -1.14 -20.94
CA GLU A 139 10.58 -1.40 -21.93
C GLU A 139 9.44 -2.29 -21.38
N LEU A 140 8.17 -1.85 -21.39
CA LEU A 140 7.16 -1.80 -22.48
C LEU A 140 6.43 -3.14 -22.75
N LEU A 141 5.18 -3.26 -22.25
CA LEU A 141 3.96 -3.34 -23.08
C LEU A 141 2.65 -3.29 -22.23
N LEU A 142 1.81 -2.27 -22.53
CA LEU A 142 0.34 -2.14 -22.42
C LEU A 142 -0.34 -2.26 -21.03
N ALA A 143 -0.89 -1.19 -20.45
CA ALA A 143 -2.10 -0.44 -20.84
C ALA A 143 -3.39 -1.28 -20.87
N ARG A 144 -4.17 -1.30 -19.77
CA ARG A 144 -5.65 -1.47 -19.78
C ARG A 144 -6.44 -1.41 -18.45
N ARG A 145 -5.92 -0.86 -17.35
CA ARG A 145 -6.75 -0.67 -16.14
C ARG A 145 -6.52 0.72 -15.57
N GLY A 146 -7.56 1.54 -15.53
CA GLY A 146 -7.55 2.90 -14.97
C GLY A 146 -7.26 2.87 -13.48
N ILE A 147 -5.99 2.71 -13.13
CA ILE A 147 -5.47 2.69 -11.76
C ILE A 147 -5.00 4.11 -11.46
N HIS A 148 -5.63 4.77 -10.48
CA HIS A 148 -5.18 6.06 -9.98
C HIS A 148 -4.41 5.84 -8.67
N TRP A 149 -3.15 6.29 -8.65
CA TRP A 149 -2.26 6.21 -7.49
C TRP A 149 -2.54 7.41 -6.58
N LEU A 150 -3.29 7.21 -5.50
CA LEU A 150 -3.43 8.18 -4.42
C LEU A 150 -2.43 7.77 -3.33
N GLY A 151 -1.41 8.60 -3.11
CA GLY A 151 -0.19 8.22 -2.39
C GLY A 151 -0.34 7.74 -0.94
N SER A 152 0.77 7.24 -0.40
CA SER A 152 0.91 6.67 0.95
C SER A 152 0.39 7.61 2.04
N ALA A 153 -0.69 7.20 2.73
CA ALA A 153 -1.17 7.85 3.94
C ALA A 153 -0.48 7.24 5.17
N VAL A 154 0.59 7.88 5.64
CA VAL A 154 1.15 7.60 6.98
C VAL A 154 0.34 8.38 8.01
N TRP A 155 -0.57 7.70 8.72
CA TRP A 155 -1.19 8.24 9.92
C TRP A 155 -0.27 8.01 11.13
N LEU A 156 0.20 9.10 11.73
CA LEU A 156 0.80 9.11 13.07
C LEU A 156 -0.35 9.39 14.06
N ASN A 157 -0.47 8.52 15.06
CA ASN A 157 -1.30 8.71 16.26
C ASN A 157 -0.87 9.95 17.05
#